data_AF-R5YK60-F1
#
_entry.id   AF-R5YK60-F1
#
_cell.length_a   1.000
_cell.length_b   1.000
_cell.length_c   1.000
_cell.angle_alpha   90.00
_cell.angle_beta   90.00
_cell.angle_gamma   90.00
#
_symmetry.space_group_name_H-M   'P 1'
#
loop_
_entity.id
_entity.type
_entity.pdbx_description
1 polymer ?
#
loop_
_entity_poly.entity_id
_entity_poly.type
_entity_poly.pdbx_seq_one_letter_code
_entity_poly.pdbx_strand_id
1 'polypeptide(L)'
;MKEAFDKYLATEEFSKIERKKPSARQGISMIRKAGGVAVLAHPVSLKKTGEAMEEEIRKLTSLGLSGIETYYSTHTPEQIREYHALAQKYHLVETAGSDFHGEKVKPTIFLGKKEGGKEWLVDKELE
;
A
#
# COMPACT_ATOMS: atom_id res chain seq x y z
N MET A 1 -9.05 18.46 5.61
CA MET A 1 -8.49 17.78 4.43
C MET A 1 -9.58 17.16 3.54
N LYS A 2 -10.49 16.36 4.08
CA LYS A 2 -11.57 15.72 3.29
C LYS A 2 -12.36 16.70 2.41
N GLU A 3 -12.79 17.81 2.99
CA GLU A 3 -13.50 18.88 2.25
C GLU A 3 -12.71 19.40 1.04
N ALA A 4 -11.38 19.55 1.15
CA ALA A 4 -10.56 20.03 0.03
C ALA A 4 -10.44 18.97 -1.07
N PHE A 5 -10.37 17.68 -0.73
CA PHE A 5 -10.44 16.61 -1.72
C PHE A 5 -11.79 16.61 -2.41
N ASP A 6 -12.88 16.61 -1.64
CA ASP A 6 -14.23 16.56 -2.17
C ASP A 6 -14.55 17.77 -3.07
N LYS A 7 -14.11 18.98 -2.70
CA LYS A 7 -14.37 20.21 -3.46
C LYS A 7 -13.44 20.44 -4.65
N TYR A 8 -12.20 19.97 -4.59
CA TYR A 8 -11.16 20.43 -5.55
C TYR A 8 -10.29 19.33 -6.15
N LEU A 9 -9.98 18.24 -5.42
CA LEU A 9 -8.92 17.31 -5.81
C LEU A 9 -9.40 15.90 -6.18
N ALA A 10 -10.66 15.57 -5.87
CA ALA A 10 -11.31 14.31 -6.21
C ALA A 10 -12.52 14.52 -7.13
N THR A 11 -12.59 15.68 -7.80
CA THR A 11 -13.65 15.98 -8.78
C THR A 11 -13.33 15.34 -10.14
N GLU A 12 -14.35 15.19 -10.98
CA GLU A 12 -14.18 14.68 -12.33
C GLU A 12 -13.26 15.57 -13.17
N GLU A 13 -13.38 16.88 -13.04
CA GLU A 13 -12.54 17.86 -13.75
C GLU A 13 -11.06 17.67 -13.37
N PHE A 14 -10.76 17.51 -12.08
CA PHE A 14 -9.40 17.29 -11.63
C PHE A 14 -8.83 15.97 -12.16
N SER A 15 -9.64 14.91 -12.22
CA SER A 15 -9.22 13.60 -12.74
C SER A 15 -8.86 13.61 -14.24
N LYS A 16 -9.38 14.58 -15.01
CA LYS A 16 -9.06 14.77 -16.44
C LYS A 16 -7.70 15.45 -16.65
N ILE A 17 -7.11 16.04 -15.61
CA ILE A 17 -5.80 16.67 -15.70
C ILE A 17 -4.74 15.57 -15.83
N GLU A 18 -4.08 15.53 -16.99
CA GLU A 18 -3.01 14.56 -17.24
C GLU A 18 -1.83 14.83 -16.30
N ARG A 19 -1.43 13.81 -15.53
CA ARG A 19 -0.24 13.84 -14.69
C ARG A 19 0.68 12.74 -15.14
N LYS A 20 1.82 13.12 -15.73
CA LYS A 20 2.87 12.16 -16.09
C LYS A 20 3.40 11.51 -14.81
N LYS A 21 3.05 10.23 -14.63
CA LYS A 21 3.56 9.38 -13.56
C LYS A 21 4.40 8.27 -14.19
N PRO A 22 5.46 7.79 -13.52
CA PRO A 22 6.13 6.59 -13.97
C PRO A 22 5.14 5.42 -13.97
N SER A 23 5.21 4.58 -14.99
CA SER A 23 4.57 3.27 -14.96
C SER A 23 5.13 2.42 -13.83
N ALA A 24 4.39 1.40 -13.38
CA ALA A 24 4.88 0.47 -12.37
C ALA A 24 6.23 -0.18 -12.77
N ARG A 25 6.39 -0.54 -14.05
CA ARG A 25 7.66 -1.07 -14.60
C ARG A 25 8.81 -0.07 -14.42
N GLN A 26 8.57 1.21 -14.73
CA GLN A 26 9.59 2.26 -14.55
C GLN A 26 9.89 2.45 -13.06
N GLY A 27 8.88 2.53 -12.20
CA GLY A 27 9.03 2.66 -10.75
C GLY A 27 9.88 1.54 -10.15
N ILE A 28 9.52 0.28 -10.42
CA ILE A 28 10.24 -0.90 -9.95
C ILE A 28 11.69 -0.89 -10.49
N SER A 29 11.87 -0.63 -11.79
CA SER A 29 13.20 -0.59 -12.39
C SER A 29 14.10 0.49 -11.76
N MET A 30 13.57 1.69 -11.49
CA MET A 30 14.33 2.76 -10.86
C MET A 30 14.78 2.40 -9.44
N ILE A 31 13.87 1.87 -8.61
CA ILE A 31 14.20 1.46 -7.23
C ILE A 31 15.30 0.40 -7.24
N ARG A 32 15.17 -0.62 -8.10
CA ARG A 32 16.14 -1.71 -8.20
C ARG A 32 17.50 -1.23 -8.72
N LYS A 33 17.54 -0.34 -9.72
CA LYS A 33 18.78 0.25 -10.24
C LYS A 33 19.52 1.07 -9.20
N ALA A 34 18.80 1.65 -8.23
CA ALA A 34 19.39 2.33 -7.09
C ALA A 34 19.82 1.38 -5.95
N GLY A 35 19.69 0.06 -6.11
CA GLY A 35 20.01 -0.94 -5.08
C GLY A 35 18.93 -1.13 -4.03
N GLY A 36 17.75 -0.55 -4.21
CA GLY A 36 16.62 -0.65 -3.27
C GLY A 36 15.70 -1.85 -3.51
N VAL A 37 14.76 -2.04 -2.59
CA VAL A 37 13.70 -3.05 -2.64
C VAL A 37 12.38 -2.39 -3.04
N ALA A 38 11.78 -2.84 -4.13
CA ALA A 38 10.49 -2.31 -4.59
C ALA A 38 9.33 -2.99 -3.85
N VAL A 39 8.52 -2.20 -3.15
CA VAL A 39 7.39 -2.64 -2.32
C VAL A 39 6.10 -1.98 -2.81
N LEU A 40 5.01 -2.76 -2.92
CA LEU A 40 3.69 -2.22 -3.24
C LEU A 40 3.05 -1.66 -1.97
N ALA A 41 2.97 -0.33 -1.88
CA ALA A 41 2.31 0.36 -0.76
C ALA A 41 0.78 0.24 -0.84
N HIS A 42 0.14 0.08 0.32
CA HIS A 42 -1.30 0.04 0.59
C HIS A 42 -2.13 -0.46 -0.62
N PRO A 43 -2.08 -1.77 -0.93
CA PRO A 43 -2.69 -2.36 -2.13
C PRO A 43 -4.19 -2.08 -2.27
N VAL A 44 -4.89 -1.82 -1.16
CA VAL A 44 -6.31 -1.41 -1.14
C VAL A 44 -6.60 -0.22 -2.07
N SER A 45 -5.62 0.67 -2.27
CA SER A 45 -5.74 1.82 -3.18
C SER A 45 -5.99 1.45 -4.64
N LEU A 46 -5.64 0.23 -5.05
CA LEU A 46 -5.88 -0.30 -6.39
C LEU A 46 -7.36 -0.66 -6.63
N LYS A 47 -8.18 -0.74 -5.57
CA LYS A 47 -9.60 -1.13 -5.62
C LYS A 47 -9.81 -2.49 -6.32
N LYS A 48 -8.89 -3.43 -6.09
CA LYS A 48 -8.94 -4.82 -6.56
C LYS A 48 -9.02 -5.77 -5.36
N THR A 49 -9.62 -6.93 -5.55
CA THR A 49 -9.70 -8.03 -4.58
C THR A 49 -9.73 -9.37 -5.33
N GLY A 50 -9.44 -10.46 -4.63
CA GLY A 50 -9.49 -11.82 -5.17
C GLY A 50 -8.58 -11.99 -6.39
N GLU A 51 -9.11 -12.62 -7.43
CA GLU A 51 -8.37 -12.92 -8.67
C GLU A 51 -7.78 -11.67 -9.33
N ALA A 52 -8.51 -10.54 -9.31
CA ALA A 52 -8.02 -9.31 -9.92
C ALA A 52 -6.81 -8.74 -9.17
N MET A 53 -6.78 -8.89 -7.84
CA MET A 53 -5.62 -8.50 -7.03
C MET A 53 -4.45 -9.45 -7.29
N GLU A 54 -4.71 -10.77 -7.29
CA GLU A 54 -3.69 -11.78 -7.59
C GLU A 54 -3.04 -11.54 -8.95
N GLU A 55 -3.83 -11.25 -9.99
CA GLU A 55 -3.31 -10.97 -11.32
C GLU A 55 -2.39 -9.74 -11.33
N GLU A 56 -2.75 -8.68 -10.61
CA GLU A 56 -1.89 -7.50 -10.50
C GLU A 56 -0.60 -7.82 -9.75
N ILE A 57 -0.66 -8.57 -8.65
CA ILE A 57 0.53 -9.00 -7.92
C ILE A 57 1.43 -9.86 -8.81
N ARG A 58 0.89 -10.88 -9.48
CA ARG A 58 1.63 -11.72 -10.44
C ARG A 58 2.35 -10.88 -11.49
N LYS A 59 1.63 -9.91 -12.08
CA LYS A 59 2.19 -8.98 -13.06
C LYS A 59 3.30 -8.14 -12.45
N LEU A 60 3.11 -7.52 -11.29
CA LEU A 60 4.13 -6.68 -10.66
C LEU A 60 5.36 -7.50 -10.22
N THR A 61 5.17 -8.70 -9.69
CA THR A 61 6.26 -9.64 -9.37
C THR A 61 7.06 -10.00 -10.61
N SER A 62 6.41 -10.22 -11.77
CA SER A 62 7.12 -10.45 -13.05
C SER A 62 7.96 -9.25 -13.51
N LEU A 63 7.68 -8.04 -12.99
CA LEU A 63 8.47 -6.83 -13.23
C LEU A 63 9.59 -6.61 -12.21
N GLY A 64 9.69 -7.46 -11.18
CA GLY A 64 10.71 -7.39 -10.14
C GLY A 64 10.25 -6.76 -8.82
N LEU A 65 8.93 -6.70 -8.54
CA LEU A 65 8.41 -6.39 -7.21
C LEU A 65 8.97 -7.39 -6.19
N SER A 66 9.32 -6.91 -5.00
CA SER A 66 9.98 -7.73 -3.97
C SER A 66 9.31 -7.63 -2.60
N GLY A 67 8.30 -6.77 -2.45
CA GLY A 67 7.51 -6.70 -1.23
C GLY A 67 6.10 -6.17 -1.45
N ILE A 68 5.27 -6.36 -0.43
CA ILE A 68 3.88 -5.87 -0.37
C ILE A 68 3.62 -5.36 1.05
N GLU A 69 2.94 -4.22 1.15
CA GLU A 69 2.49 -3.72 2.44
C GLU A 69 1.26 -4.50 2.90
N THR A 70 1.47 -5.50 3.75
CA THR A 70 0.40 -6.31 4.34
C THR A 70 -0.30 -5.54 5.46
N TYR A 71 0.48 -4.84 6.30
CA TYR A 71 -0.02 -4.21 7.52
C TYR A 71 -0.08 -2.68 7.34
N TYR A 72 -1.27 -2.19 7.02
CA TYR A 72 -1.56 -0.77 6.83
C TYR A 72 -2.68 -0.33 7.77
N SER A 73 -2.66 0.94 8.20
CA SER A 73 -3.55 1.45 9.25
C SER A 73 -5.03 1.18 8.98
N THR A 74 -5.47 1.19 7.72
CA THR A 74 -6.89 1.01 7.35
C THR A 74 -7.17 -0.34 6.66
N HIS A 75 -6.23 -1.29 6.65
CA HIS A 75 -6.54 -2.63 6.13
C HIS A 75 -7.50 -3.37 7.08
N THR A 76 -8.54 -3.95 6.50
CA THR A 76 -9.43 -4.88 7.22
C THR A 76 -8.70 -6.21 7.49
N PRO A 77 -9.16 -7.02 8.45
CA PRO A 77 -8.60 -8.36 8.67
C PRO A 77 -8.60 -9.23 7.41
N GLU A 78 -9.62 -9.11 6.55
CA GLU A 78 -9.74 -9.82 5.28
C GLU A 78 -8.64 -9.42 4.31
N GLN A 79 -8.39 -8.11 4.18
CA GLN A 79 -7.32 -7.58 3.34
C GLN A 79 -5.94 -8.01 3.84
N ILE A 80 -5.71 -7.98 5.15
CA ILE A 80 -4.46 -8.48 5.75
C ILE A 80 -4.27 -9.97 5.40
N ARG A 81 -5.29 -10.81 5.56
CA ARG A 81 -5.22 -12.24 5.21
C ARG A 81 -4.95 -12.45 3.72
N GLU A 82 -5.61 -11.69 2.85
CA GLU A 82 -5.39 -11.74 1.40
C GLU A 82 -3.96 -11.36 1.03
N TYR A 83 -3.46 -10.23 1.54
CA TYR A 83 -2.11 -9.75 1.21
C TYR A 83 -1.02 -10.64 1.80
N HIS A 84 -1.24 -11.18 3.00
CA HIS A 84 -0.37 -12.19 3.59
C HIS A 84 -0.29 -13.45 2.70
N ALA A 85 -1.44 -13.99 2.29
CA ALA A 85 -1.47 -15.17 1.42
C ALA A 85 -0.78 -14.92 0.06
N LEU A 86 -0.97 -13.74 -0.54
CA LEU A 86 -0.29 -13.34 -1.77
C LEU A 86 1.22 -13.16 -1.54
N ALA A 87 1.64 -12.60 -0.40
CA ALA A 87 3.04 -12.47 -0.07
C ALA A 87 3.75 -13.83 0.01
N GLN A 88 3.13 -14.79 0.69
CA GLN A 88 3.65 -16.16 0.79
C GLN A 88 3.70 -16.83 -0.58
N LYS A 89 2.62 -16.74 -1.37
CA LYS A 89 2.51 -17.37 -2.70
C LYS A 89 3.54 -16.84 -3.71
N TYR A 90 3.86 -15.54 -3.67
CA TYR A 90 4.77 -14.90 -4.60
C TYR A 90 6.15 -14.57 -4.01
N HIS A 91 6.46 -15.10 -2.82
CA HIS A 91 7.72 -14.88 -2.11
C HIS A 91 8.08 -13.39 -1.93
N LEU A 92 7.09 -12.58 -1.58
CA LEU A 92 7.26 -11.15 -1.35
C LEU A 92 7.54 -10.87 0.13
N VAL A 93 8.41 -9.90 0.40
CA VAL A 93 8.62 -9.39 1.77
C VAL A 93 7.39 -8.63 2.22
N GLU A 94 6.86 -8.99 3.39
CA GLU A 94 5.76 -8.27 4.01
C GLU A 94 6.27 -7.03 4.74
N THR A 95 5.64 -5.89 4.49
CA THR A 95 5.96 -4.62 5.17
C THR A 95 4.77 -4.06 5.93
N ALA A 96 5.07 -3.11 6.82
CA ALA A 96 4.09 -2.39 7.60
C ALA A 96 4.33 -0.88 7.49
N GLY A 97 3.25 -0.09 7.46
CA GLY A 97 3.33 1.36 7.38
C GLY A 97 2.07 2.03 7.90
N SER A 98 2.26 3.07 8.72
CA SER A 98 1.14 3.88 9.23
C SER A 98 0.62 4.89 8.22
N ASP A 99 1.45 5.29 7.26
CA ASP A 99 1.18 6.41 6.35
C ASP A 99 0.69 7.66 7.11
N PHE A 100 1.38 7.96 8.20
CA PHE A 100 1.07 9.06 9.10
C PHE A 100 1.30 10.42 8.42
N HIS A 101 0.30 11.29 8.50
CA HIS A 101 0.32 12.63 7.90
C HIS A 101 0.12 13.75 8.94
N GLY A 102 0.34 13.46 10.23
CA GLY A 102 0.09 14.38 11.32
C GLY A 102 -1.30 14.23 11.95
N GLU A 103 -1.38 14.52 13.24
CA GLU A 103 -2.61 14.40 14.04
C GLU A 103 -3.75 15.30 13.52
N LYS A 104 -3.41 16.46 12.93
CA LYS A 104 -4.40 17.36 12.33
C LYS A 104 -5.03 16.81 11.04
N VAL A 105 -4.37 15.85 10.40
CA VAL A 105 -4.74 15.33 9.08
C VAL A 105 -5.40 13.96 9.20
N LYS A 106 -4.81 13.07 9.99
CA LYS A 106 -5.31 11.72 10.30
C LYS A 106 -5.28 11.52 11.82
N PRO A 107 -6.25 12.09 12.59
CA PRO A 107 -6.19 12.11 14.07
C PRO A 107 -6.24 10.73 14.73
N THR A 108 -6.71 9.71 14.00
CA THR A 108 -6.83 8.32 14.51
C THR A 108 -5.64 7.44 14.12
N ILE A 109 -4.70 7.96 13.33
CA ILE A 109 -3.50 7.25 12.89
C ILE A 109 -2.30 7.86 13.61
N PHE A 110 -1.50 7.02 14.24
CA PHE A 110 -0.29 7.43 14.96
C PHE A 110 0.94 6.90 14.25
N LEU A 111 2.05 7.63 14.32
CA LEU A 111 3.32 7.19 13.77
C LEU A 111 3.71 5.84 14.40
N GLY A 112 3.96 4.84 13.54
CA GLY A 112 4.37 3.50 13.97
C GLY A 112 3.24 2.66 14.60
N LYS A 113 1.96 3.06 14.49
CA LYS A 113 0.83 2.29 15.04
C LYS A 113 -0.27 2.04 14.01
N LYS A 114 -1.07 1.00 14.25
CA LYS A 114 -2.33 0.78 13.55
C LYS A 114 -3.42 1.72 14.11
N GLU A 115 -4.47 1.94 13.33
CA GLU A 115 -5.69 2.61 13.79
C GLU A 115 -6.17 1.99 15.13
N GLY A 116 -6.44 2.85 16.12
CA GLY A 116 -6.80 2.43 17.48
C GLY A 116 -5.64 2.27 18.46
N GLY A 117 -4.42 2.68 18.12
CA GLY A 117 -3.31 2.84 19.08
C GLY A 117 -2.57 1.55 19.46
N LYS A 118 -2.89 0.42 18.82
CA LYS A 118 -2.12 -0.83 18.98
C LYS A 118 -0.78 -0.71 18.25
N GLU A 119 0.31 -0.93 18.97
CA GLU A 119 1.68 -0.94 18.45
C GLU A 119 1.86 -2.15 17.52
N TRP A 120 2.35 -1.90 16.31
CA TRP A 120 2.93 -2.95 15.48
C TRP A 120 4.35 -2.50 15.19
N LEU A 121 5.32 -3.34 15.57
CA LEU A 121 6.62 -3.54 14.93
C LEU A 121 7.58 -4.43 15.74
N VAL A 122 7.20 -4.95 16.93
CA VAL A 122 8.11 -5.81 17.74
C VAL A 122 7.48 -7.09 18.33
N ASP A 123 6.18 -7.14 18.62
CA ASP A 123 5.57 -8.37 19.17
C ASP A 123 5.04 -9.28 18.07
N LYS A 124 5.96 -10.06 17.48
CA LYS A 124 5.58 -11.32 16.84
C LYS A 124 5.26 -12.35 17.93
N GLU A 125 4.03 -12.34 18.44
CA GLU A 125 3.39 -13.63 18.75
C GLU A 125 2.76 -14.13 17.45
N LEU A 126 3.59 -14.81 16.66
CA LEU A 126 3.12 -15.74 15.65
C LEU A 126 2.70 -17.00 16.41
N GLU A 127 1.41 -17.14 16.72
CA GLU A 127 0.78 -18.44 16.97
C GLU A 127 0.32 -19.06 15.64
#